data_AF-A0A7S4IF46-F1
#
_entry.id   AF-A0A7S4IF46-F1
#
_cell.length_a   1.000
_cell.length_b   1.000
_cell.length_c   1.000
_cell.angle_alpha   90.00
_cell.angle_beta   90.00
_cell.angle_gamma   90.00
#
_symmetry.space_group_name_H-M   'P 1'
#
loop_
_entity.id
_entity.type
_entity.pdbx_description
1 polymer ?
#
loop_
_entity_poly.entity_id
_entity_poly.type
_entity_poly.pdbx_seq_one_letter_code
_entity_poly.pdbx_strand_id
1 'polypeptide(L)'
;CAKVLDKPARPVLAILGGAKVSDKILLIDNLLDKVDKMIIGGGMAFTFQKVLKGMDIGGSLYDDAGAKIVPDIMKKATEKGVEIVLPVDFITSSKFGEDGEMGTATVEGGIPEGFMGLDCGPETIKLNAEAIKASKTIIWNGPMGVFEMKSFE
;
A
#
# COMPACT_ATOMS: atom_id res chain seq x y z
N CYS A 1 18.47 -11.49 11.91
CA CYS A 1 17.03 -11.58 11.56
C CYS A 1 16.65 -12.88 10.81
N ALA A 2 17.21 -14.05 11.14
CA ALA A 2 16.99 -15.29 10.37
C ALA A 2 15.85 -16.19 10.89
N LYS A 3 15.48 -16.12 12.18
CA LYS A 3 14.52 -17.06 12.79
C LYS A 3 13.04 -16.87 12.40
N VAL A 4 12.64 -15.72 11.87
CA VAL A 4 11.23 -15.44 11.52
C VAL A 4 10.85 -16.05 10.17
N LEU A 5 11.82 -16.30 9.28
CA LEU A 5 11.55 -16.72 7.89
C LEU A 5 11.58 -18.23 7.67
N ASP A 6 12.13 -19.03 8.60
CA ASP A 6 12.26 -20.49 8.39
C ASP A 6 10.96 -21.26 8.67
N LYS A 7 10.17 -20.86 9.67
CA LYS A 7 8.84 -21.42 9.98
C LYS A 7 7.95 -20.39 10.72
N PRO A 8 7.49 -19.33 10.04
CA PRO A 8 6.59 -18.37 10.67
C PRO A 8 5.24 -19.02 11.02
N ALA A 9 4.64 -18.59 12.13
CA ALA A 9 3.29 -18.99 12.48
C ALA A 9 2.32 -18.35 11.47
N ARG A 10 1.56 -19.17 10.76
CA ARG A 10 0.58 -18.72 9.77
C ARG A 10 -0.75 -18.33 10.44
N PRO A 11 -1.46 -17.29 9.94
CA PRO A 11 -1.16 -16.53 8.72
C PRO A 11 -0.02 -15.53 8.88
N VAL A 12 0.82 -15.40 7.85
CA VAL A 12 1.89 -14.41 7.77
C VAL A 12 1.42 -13.24 6.93
N LEU A 13 1.50 -12.04 7.51
CA LEU A 13 1.18 -10.78 6.85
C LEU A 13 2.44 -9.99 6.57
N ALA A 14 2.66 -9.62 5.31
CA ALA A 14 3.60 -8.56 4.95
C ALA A 14 2.88 -7.21 4.89
N ILE A 15 3.51 -6.17 5.43
CA ILE A 15 3.07 -4.78 5.30
C ILE A 15 4.18 -4.04 4.58
N LEU A 16 3.88 -3.59 3.36
CA LEU A 16 4.81 -2.88 2.49
C LEU A 16 4.31 -1.47 2.27
N GLY A 17 5.10 -0.49 2.69
CA GLY A 17 4.82 0.92 2.45
C GLY A 17 6.01 1.63 1.85
N GLY A 18 5.79 2.68 1.07
CA GLY A 18 6.86 3.46 0.46
C GLY A 18 6.38 4.29 -0.73
N ALA A 19 7.29 5.07 -1.32
CA ALA A 19 6.98 5.93 -2.45
C ALA A 19 6.90 5.15 -3.77
N LYS A 20 7.91 4.35 -4.10
CA LYS A 20 8.06 3.70 -5.42
C LYS A 20 7.87 2.20 -5.34
N VAL A 21 7.15 1.64 -6.32
CA VAL A 21 6.98 0.18 -6.46
C VAL A 21 8.28 -0.46 -6.92
N SER A 22 8.97 0.19 -7.87
CA SER A 22 10.19 -0.28 -8.53
C SER A 22 11.30 -0.68 -7.55
N ASP A 23 11.51 0.11 -6.51
CA ASP A 23 12.51 -0.16 -5.47
C ASP A 23 12.18 -1.42 -4.63
N LYS A 24 10.90 -1.81 -4.58
CA LYS A 24 10.40 -2.90 -3.72
C LYS A 24 10.01 -4.16 -4.48
N ILE A 25 10.15 -4.21 -5.81
CA ILE A 25 9.78 -5.38 -6.63
C ILE A 25 10.46 -6.66 -6.12
N LEU A 26 11.78 -6.62 -5.92
CA LEU A 26 12.53 -7.78 -5.46
C LEU A 26 12.07 -8.27 -4.08
N LEU A 27 11.64 -7.33 -3.22
CA LEU A 27 11.12 -7.67 -1.90
C LEU A 27 9.73 -8.29 -2.01
N ILE A 28 8.84 -7.72 -2.82
CA ILE A 28 7.50 -8.27 -3.08
C ILE A 28 7.63 -9.70 -3.60
N ASP A 29 8.44 -9.93 -4.63
CA ASP A 29 8.57 -11.25 -5.26
C ASP A 29 9.04 -12.32 -4.25
N ASN A 30 10.04 -11.98 -3.42
CA ASN A 30 10.53 -12.87 -2.37
C ASN A 30 9.51 -13.12 -1.25
N LEU A 31 8.63 -12.15 -0.95
CA LEU A 31 7.63 -12.27 0.10
C LEU A 31 6.40 -13.04 -0.38
N LEU A 32 6.01 -12.90 -1.65
CA LEU A 32 4.87 -13.64 -2.23
C LEU A 32 5.01 -15.17 -2.06
N ASP A 33 6.22 -15.70 -1.96
CA ASP A 33 6.47 -17.12 -1.68
C ASP A 33 6.28 -17.54 -0.22
N LYS A 34 6.22 -16.57 0.70
CA LYS A 34 6.37 -16.81 2.15
C LYS A 34 5.21 -16.27 2.97
N VAL A 35 4.41 -15.36 2.42
CA VAL A 35 3.31 -14.70 3.12
C VAL A 35 1.96 -15.21 2.64
N ASP A 36 0.98 -15.17 3.52
CA ASP A 36 -0.41 -15.51 3.20
C ASP A 36 -1.20 -14.23 2.84
N LYS A 37 -0.82 -13.08 3.43
CA LYS A 37 -1.42 -11.76 3.14
C LYS A 37 -0.34 -10.70 2.92
N MET A 38 -0.64 -9.71 2.10
CA MET A 38 0.25 -8.56 1.86
C MET A 38 -0.56 -7.26 1.78
N ILE A 39 -0.30 -6.34 2.70
CA ILE A 39 -0.81 -4.98 2.67
C ILE A 39 0.18 -4.11 1.88
N ILE A 40 -0.32 -3.33 0.93
CA ILE A 40 0.47 -2.34 0.19
C ILE A 40 -0.08 -0.95 0.48
N GLY A 41 0.73 -0.10 1.12
CA GLY A 41 0.39 1.29 1.47
C GLY A 41 1.35 2.33 0.90
N GLY A 42 1.17 3.59 1.28
CA GLY A 42 1.99 4.72 0.84
C GLY A 42 1.83 5.07 -0.64
N GLY A 43 2.79 5.82 -1.19
CA GLY A 43 2.81 6.28 -2.57
C GLY A 43 2.71 5.16 -3.61
N MET A 44 3.28 4.00 -3.30
CA MET A 44 3.23 2.85 -4.20
C MET A 44 1.82 2.29 -4.36
N ALA A 45 0.95 2.43 -3.36
CA ALA A 45 -0.44 1.96 -3.45
C ALA A 45 -1.24 2.71 -4.54
N PHE A 46 -0.94 3.99 -4.81
CA PHE A 46 -1.58 4.74 -5.90
C PHE A 46 -1.25 4.15 -7.26
N THR A 47 -0.02 3.67 -7.46
CA THR A 47 0.37 2.98 -8.69
C THR A 47 -0.43 1.69 -8.86
N PHE A 48 -0.63 0.92 -7.78
CA PHE A 48 -1.50 -0.27 -7.83
C PHE A 48 -2.95 0.09 -8.16
N GLN A 49 -3.54 1.08 -7.47
CA GLN A 49 -4.94 1.46 -7.71
C GLN A 49 -5.18 2.02 -9.11
N LYS A 50 -4.25 2.82 -9.63
CA LYS A 50 -4.32 3.34 -10.99
C LYS A 50 -4.26 2.23 -12.03
N VAL A 51 -3.36 1.25 -11.85
CA VAL A 51 -3.21 0.14 -12.81
C VAL A 51 -4.36 -0.86 -12.73
N LEU A 52 -4.82 -1.21 -11.52
CA LEU A 52 -5.82 -2.26 -11.33
C LEU A 52 -7.25 -1.77 -11.48
N LYS A 53 -7.54 -0.54 -11.04
CA LYS A 53 -8.89 0.02 -11.02
C LYS A 53 -9.06 1.24 -11.93
N GLY A 54 -8.00 1.71 -12.59
CA GLY A 54 -8.06 2.93 -13.39
C GLY A 54 -8.33 4.19 -12.56
N MET A 55 -8.03 4.15 -11.25
CA MET A 55 -8.32 5.25 -10.34
C MET A 55 -7.54 6.51 -10.74
N ASP A 56 -8.22 7.66 -10.76
CA ASP A 56 -7.57 8.96 -10.85
C ASP A 56 -6.83 9.26 -9.56
N ILE A 57 -5.54 9.57 -9.67
CA ILE A 57 -4.65 9.78 -8.52
C ILE A 57 -4.28 11.25 -8.33
N GLY A 58 -4.84 12.16 -9.13
CA GLY A 58 -4.50 13.59 -9.10
C GLY A 58 -2.99 13.82 -9.22
N GLY A 59 -2.43 14.57 -8.27
CA GLY A 59 -0.99 14.84 -8.13
C GLY A 59 -0.22 13.81 -7.30
N SER A 60 -0.81 12.65 -6.97
CA SER A 60 -0.16 11.62 -6.15
C SER A 60 0.98 10.92 -6.90
N LEU A 61 1.86 10.29 -6.13
CA LEU A 61 3.07 9.67 -6.66
C LEU A 61 2.73 8.47 -7.57
N TYR A 62 3.25 8.50 -8.80
CA TYR A 62 3.06 7.46 -9.79
C TYR A 62 4.40 6.94 -10.27
N ASP A 63 4.55 5.62 -10.27
CA ASP A 63 5.76 4.95 -10.74
C ASP A 63 5.47 4.23 -12.06
N ASP A 64 5.81 4.87 -13.19
CA ASP A 64 5.65 4.29 -14.54
C ASP A 64 6.36 2.95 -14.72
N ALA A 65 7.51 2.75 -14.08
CA ALA A 65 8.26 1.50 -14.17
C ALA A 65 7.56 0.40 -13.37
N GLY A 66 7.13 0.75 -12.15
CA GLY A 66 6.34 -0.11 -11.28
C GLY A 66 5.00 -0.52 -11.90
N ALA A 67 4.31 0.42 -12.55
CA ALA A 67 2.99 0.22 -13.14
C ALA A 67 2.95 -0.94 -14.16
N LYS A 68 4.04 -1.12 -14.92
CA LYS A 68 4.16 -2.22 -15.89
C LYS A 68 4.24 -3.60 -15.24
N ILE A 69 4.63 -3.66 -13.97
CA ILE A 69 4.96 -4.90 -13.24
C ILE A 69 3.84 -5.26 -12.24
N VAL A 70 3.01 -4.28 -11.85
CA VAL A 70 1.83 -4.50 -10.99
C VAL A 70 0.94 -5.67 -11.45
N PRO A 71 0.59 -5.82 -12.75
CA PRO A 71 -0.24 -6.94 -13.21
C PRO A 71 0.42 -8.30 -12.96
N ASP A 72 1.73 -8.40 -13.18
CA ASP A 72 2.49 -9.63 -12.95
C ASP A 72 2.56 -9.98 -11.46
N ILE A 73 2.72 -8.96 -10.60
CA ILE A 73 2.69 -9.12 -9.14
C ILE A 73 1.32 -9.66 -8.69
N MET A 74 0.23 -9.06 -9.16
CA MET A 74 -1.13 -9.51 -8.80
C MET A 74 -1.42 -10.92 -9.31
N LYS A 75 -0.95 -11.26 -10.51
CA LYS A 75 -1.06 -12.61 -11.06
C LYS A 75 -0.31 -13.62 -10.19
N LYS A 76 0.97 -13.35 -9.86
CA LYS A 76 1.77 -14.20 -8.97
C LYS A 76 1.14 -14.35 -7.59
N ALA A 77 0.61 -13.27 -7.02
CA ALA A 77 -0.10 -13.29 -5.75
C ALA A 77 -1.31 -14.23 -5.81
N THR A 78 -2.13 -14.11 -6.86
CA THR A 78 -3.30 -14.98 -7.08
C THR A 78 -2.89 -16.44 -7.26
N GLU A 79 -1.87 -16.72 -8.06
CA GLU A 79 -1.33 -18.08 -8.30
C GLU A 79 -0.80 -18.73 -7.01
N LYS A 80 -0.22 -17.93 -6.11
CA LYS A 80 0.31 -18.39 -4.82
C LYS A 80 -0.73 -18.37 -3.69
N GLY A 81 -1.94 -17.90 -3.96
CA GLY A 81 -3.00 -17.76 -2.95
C GLY A 81 -2.72 -16.67 -1.91
N VAL A 82 -1.93 -15.66 -2.25
CA VAL A 82 -1.62 -14.51 -1.40
C VAL A 82 -2.70 -13.44 -1.56
N GLU A 83 -3.30 -13.04 -0.46
CA GLU A 83 -4.30 -11.96 -0.43
C GLU A 83 -3.60 -10.59 -0.42
N ILE A 84 -3.74 -9.82 -1.50
CA ILE A 84 -3.23 -8.45 -1.57
C ILE A 84 -4.31 -7.48 -1.07
N VAL A 85 -4.01 -6.78 0.02
CA VAL A 85 -4.86 -5.76 0.62
C VAL A 85 -4.39 -4.39 0.17
N LEU A 86 -5.27 -3.66 -0.51
CA LEU A 86 -5.03 -2.31 -1.00
C LEU A 86 -5.94 -1.30 -0.27
N PRO A 87 -5.46 -0.06 -0.06
CA PRO A 87 -6.22 1.01 0.58
C PRO A 87 -7.47 1.38 -0.21
N VAL A 88 -8.63 1.49 0.45
CA VAL A 88 -9.93 1.81 -0.17
C VAL A 88 -10.27 3.30 -0.11
N ASP A 89 -9.62 4.02 0.79
CA ASP A 89 -9.79 5.44 1.05
C ASP A 89 -8.45 6.07 1.45
N PHE A 90 -8.36 7.38 1.22
CA PHE A 90 -7.13 8.15 1.35
C PHE A 90 -7.43 9.51 1.95
N ILE A 91 -6.50 9.97 2.78
CA ILE A 91 -6.43 11.37 3.16
C ILE A 91 -5.64 12.10 2.08
N THR A 92 -6.27 13.11 1.51
CA THR A 92 -5.69 13.94 0.45
C THR A 92 -5.31 15.31 0.99
N SER A 93 -4.37 15.96 0.33
CA SER A 93 -4.02 17.34 0.60
C SER A 93 -3.77 18.07 -0.72
N SER A 94 -4.08 19.37 -0.78
CA SER A 94 -3.75 20.19 -1.94
C SER A 94 -2.25 20.50 -2.05
N LYS A 95 -1.47 20.29 -0.99
CA LYS A 95 -0.01 20.48 -0.97
C LYS A 95 0.70 19.43 -0.13
N PHE A 96 1.94 19.12 -0.52
CA PHE A 96 2.85 18.33 0.31
C PHE A 96 3.35 19.20 1.48
N GLY A 97 2.71 19.11 2.64
CA GLY A 97 3.04 19.90 3.84
C GLY A 97 1.86 20.07 4.79
N GLU A 98 2.11 20.71 5.93
CA GLU A 98 1.10 20.98 6.98
C GLU A 98 0.11 22.10 6.59
N ASP A 99 0.45 22.91 5.57
CA ASP A 99 -0.35 24.07 5.12
C ASP A 99 -1.30 23.76 3.95
N GLY A 100 -1.44 22.48 3.60
CA GLY A 100 -2.34 22.04 2.54
C GLY A 100 -3.79 21.92 3.00
N GLU A 101 -4.72 22.13 2.07
CA GLU A 101 -6.14 21.90 2.33
C GLU A 101 -6.39 20.40 2.39
N MET A 102 -6.76 19.90 3.57
CA MET A 102 -7.02 18.48 3.80
C MET A 102 -8.36 18.07 3.20
N GLY A 103 -8.38 16.90 2.57
CA GLY A 103 -9.56 16.29 2.01
C GLY A 103 -9.55 14.78 2.21
N THR A 104 -10.59 14.13 1.71
CA THR A 104 -10.70 12.67 1.70
C THR A 104 -11.10 12.22 0.31
N ALA A 105 -10.47 11.16 -0.18
CA ALA A 105 -10.82 10.53 -1.44
C ALA A 105 -11.04 9.04 -1.24
N THR A 106 -11.91 8.45 -2.05
CA THR A 106 -12.12 7.00 -2.11
C THR A 106 -11.63 6.48 -3.44
N VAL A 107 -11.33 5.18 -3.48
CA VAL A 107 -10.92 4.52 -4.74
C VAL A 107 -11.98 4.66 -5.84
N GLU A 108 -13.26 4.64 -5.48
CA GLU A 108 -14.36 4.79 -6.43
C GLU A 108 -14.54 6.23 -6.90
N GLY A 109 -14.27 7.21 -6.03
CA GLY A 109 -14.38 8.64 -6.34
C GLY A 109 -13.14 9.21 -7.05
N GLY A 110 -11.99 8.57 -6.92
CA GLY A 110 -10.72 9.12 -7.39
C GLY A 110 -10.21 10.29 -6.52
N ILE A 111 -8.95 10.66 -6.73
CA ILE A 111 -8.35 11.85 -6.13
C ILE A 111 -8.53 13.01 -7.11
N PRO A 112 -9.13 14.14 -6.68
CA PRO A 112 -9.29 15.32 -7.52
C PRO A 112 -7.98 15.87 -8.05
N GLU A 113 -8.03 16.50 -9.22
CA GLU A 113 -6.89 17.21 -9.78
C GLU A 113 -6.44 18.34 -8.83
N GLY A 114 -5.13 18.48 -8.62
CA GLY A 114 -4.56 19.42 -7.64
C GLY A 114 -4.48 18.89 -6.20
N PHE A 115 -5.10 17.75 -5.90
CA PHE A 115 -4.93 17.04 -4.63
C PHE A 115 -3.98 15.85 -4.80
N MET A 116 -3.29 15.47 -3.73
CA MET A 116 -2.45 14.29 -3.65
C MET A 116 -2.77 13.50 -2.39
N GLY A 117 -2.78 12.18 -2.49
CA GLY A 117 -2.95 11.29 -1.35
C GLY A 117 -1.64 11.21 -0.56
N LEU A 118 -1.72 11.51 0.73
CA LEU A 118 -0.55 11.53 1.62
C LEU A 118 -0.62 10.43 2.69
N ASP A 119 -1.83 9.97 3.00
CA ASP A 119 -2.05 8.90 3.97
C ASP A 119 -3.30 8.07 3.66
N CYS A 120 -3.42 6.93 4.33
CA CYS A 120 -4.57 6.05 4.29
C CYS A 120 -5.75 6.59 5.10
N GLY A 121 -6.96 6.40 4.59
CA GLY A 121 -8.18 6.82 5.27
C GLY A 121 -8.63 5.85 6.38
N PRO A 122 -9.66 6.23 7.15
CA PRO A 122 -10.16 5.45 8.28
C PRO A 122 -10.67 4.05 7.91
N GLU A 123 -11.25 3.85 6.73
CA GLU A 123 -11.74 2.53 6.30
C GLU A 123 -10.58 1.58 5.96
N THR A 124 -9.54 2.11 5.32
CA THR A 124 -8.28 1.40 5.09
C THR A 124 -7.62 1.02 6.41
N ILE A 125 -7.58 1.92 7.38
CA ILE A 125 -7.03 1.63 8.71
C ILE A 125 -7.78 0.46 9.35
N LYS A 126 -9.12 0.42 9.25
CA LYS A 126 -9.92 -0.72 9.74
C LYS A 126 -9.56 -2.03 9.03
N LEU A 127 -9.51 -2.03 7.70
CA LEU A 127 -9.13 -3.21 6.90
C LEU A 127 -7.73 -3.72 7.26
N ASN A 128 -6.77 -2.81 7.38
CA ASN A 128 -5.41 -3.14 7.79
C ASN A 128 -5.39 -3.71 9.21
N ALA A 129 -6.13 -3.12 10.14
CA ALA A 129 -6.24 -3.62 11.51
C ALA A 129 -6.87 -5.01 11.60
N GLU A 130 -7.87 -5.31 10.78
CA GLU A 130 -8.47 -6.64 10.68
C GLU A 130 -7.49 -7.68 10.13
N ALA A 131 -6.77 -7.34 9.05
CA ALA A 131 -5.74 -8.20 8.48
C ALA A 131 -4.60 -8.46 9.48
N ILE A 132 -4.19 -7.44 10.23
CA ILE A 132 -3.20 -7.54 11.31
C ILE A 132 -3.70 -8.48 12.42
N LYS A 133 -4.93 -8.30 12.91
CA LYS A 133 -5.52 -9.15 13.96
C LYS A 133 -5.68 -10.61 13.53
N ALA A 134 -5.95 -10.85 12.24
CA ALA A 134 -6.06 -12.20 11.70
C ALA A 134 -4.70 -12.91 11.54
N SER A 135 -3.58 -12.17 11.65
CA SER A 135 -2.25 -12.67 11.34
C SER A 135 -1.47 -13.05 12.60
N LYS A 136 -0.73 -14.15 12.54
CA LYS A 136 0.12 -14.62 13.65
C LYS A 136 1.56 -14.13 13.54
N THR A 137 2.03 -13.88 12.32
CA THR A 137 3.34 -13.30 12.06
C THR A 137 3.18 -12.07 11.18
N ILE A 138 3.83 -10.97 11.55
CA ILE A 138 3.77 -9.71 10.81
C ILE A 138 5.19 -9.31 10.40
N ILE A 139 5.36 -9.02 9.11
CA ILE A 139 6.60 -8.51 8.53
C ILE A 139 6.29 -7.10 8.04
N TRP A 140 6.80 -6.08 8.73
CA TRP A 140 6.58 -4.70 8.33
C TRP A 140 7.85 -4.12 7.71
N ASN A 141 7.76 -3.71 6.44
CA ASN A 141 8.83 -3.03 5.72
C ASN A 141 8.33 -1.75 5.04
N GLY A 142 8.48 -0.63 5.75
CA GLY A 142 8.29 0.72 5.23
C GLY A 142 7.00 1.40 5.69
N PRO A 143 7.01 2.74 5.79
CA PRO A 143 5.90 3.51 6.35
C PRO A 143 4.68 3.51 5.42
N MET A 144 3.48 3.50 6.01
CA MET A 144 2.20 3.45 5.29
C MET A 144 1.75 4.81 4.73
N GLY A 145 2.41 5.89 5.13
CA GLY A 145 2.13 7.27 4.72
C GLY A 145 3.34 8.19 5.00
N VAL A 146 3.17 9.50 4.78
CA VAL A 146 4.21 10.52 5.04
C VAL A 146 4.26 10.84 6.53
N PHE A 147 4.81 9.90 7.32
CA PHE A 147 4.92 10.01 8.78
C PHE A 147 5.82 11.17 9.27
N GLU A 148 6.52 11.86 8.36
CA GLU A 148 7.45 12.95 8.67
C GLU A 148 6.74 14.30 8.93
N MET A 149 5.42 14.36 8.81
CA MET A 149 4.60 15.56 9.03
C MET A 149 3.59 15.33 10.16
N LYS A 150 3.44 16.28 11.09
CA LYS A 150 2.56 16.13 12.28
C LYS A 150 1.09 15.95 11.92
N SER A 151 0.67 16.41 10.73
CA SER A 151 -0.69 16.25 10.23
C SER A 151 -1.03 14.80 9.84
N PHE A 152 -0.05 13.90 9.78
CA PHE A 152 -0.18 12.47 9.47
C PHE A 152 0.41 11.57 10.58
N GLU A 153 0.53 12.11 11.80
CA GLU A 153 0.91 11.39 13.03
C GLU A 153 -0.32 10.87 13.79
#